data_AF-A0A1X0VB67-F1
#
_entry.id   AF-A0A1X0VB67-F1
#
_cell.length_a   1.000
_cell.length_b   1.000
_cell.length_c   1.000
_cell.angle_alpha   90.00
_cell.angle_beta   90.00
_cell.angle_gamma   90.00
#
_symmetry.space_group_name_H-M   'P 1'
#
loop_
_entity.id
_entity.type
_entity.pdbx_description
1 polymer ?
#
loop_
_entity_poly.entity_id
_entity_poly.type
_entity_poly.pdbx_seq_one_letter_code
_entity_poly.pdbx_strand_id
1 'polypeptide(L)'
;MKSENDNLIIDGIKTLLDVSPLYGNIVMNLVREVNPQAANPLALKWQGHHWYLLVNPNLLTARFTSHNQVAAALAHEALHVIWQHPTRYAKEREHNQMVDIGTDLAVNQYLPRDLGELPGAISFQTINELYHINLPHNQDSSTYIS
;
A
#
# COMPACT_ATOMS: atom_id res chain seq x y z
N MET A 1 -4.98 22.39 8.15
CA MET A 1 -3.98 21.30 8.07
C MET A 1 -4.48 19.96 8.61
N LYS A 2 -5.10 19.88 9.81
CA LYS A 2 -5.68 18.60 10.30
C LYS A 2 -6.93 18.16 9.51
N SER A 3 -7.81 19.10 9.16
CA SER A 3 -9.09 18.83 8.49
C SER A 3 -8.97 18.37 7.03
N GLU A 4 -7.98 18.87 6.28
CA GLU A 4 -7.84 18.60 4.84
C GLU A 4 -7.30 17.18 4.58
N ASN A 5 -6.33 16.75 5.39
CA ASN A 5 -5.83 15.38 5.37
C ASN A 5 -6.90 14.36 5.79
N ASP A 6 -7.65 14.67 6.84
CA ASP A 6 -8.74 13.81 7.32
C ASP A 6 -9.81 13.66 6.23
N ASN A 7 -10.15 14.74 5.52
CA ASN A 7 -11.08 14.68 4.39
C ASN A 7 -10.53 13.82 3.25
N LEU A 8 -9.26 13.96 2.88
CA LEU A 8 -8.65 13.20 1.78
C LEU A 8 -8.62 11.69 2.07
N ILE A 9 -8.31 11.29 3.31
CA ILE A 9 -8.38 9.88 3.74
C ILE A 9 -9.82 9.38 3.74
N ILE A 10 -10.77 10.13 4.31
CA ILE A 10 -12.18 9.73 4.37
C ILE A 10 -12.74 9.56 2.96
N ASP A 11 -12.47 10.49 2.06
CA ASP A 11 -12.93 10.42 0.68
C ASP A 11 -12.25 9.27 -0.07
N GLY A 12 -10.96 9.03 0.16
CA GLY A 12 -10.28 7.84 -0.37
C GLY A 12 -10.89 6.52 0.12
N ILE A 13 -11.29 6.43 1.39
CA ILE A 13 -11.97 5.25 1.95
C ILE A 13 -13.36 5.07 1.30
N LYS A 14 -14.14 6.14 1.14
CA LYS A 14 -15.45 6.08 0.47
C LYS A 14 -15.31 5.61 -0.97
N THR A 15 -14.40 6.23 -1.72
CA THR A 15 -14.07 5.80 -3.09
C THR A 15 -13.69 4.33 -3.13
N LEU A 16 -12.86 3.87 -2.18
CA LEU A 16 -12.45 2.47 -2.14
C LEU A 16 -13.59 1.53 -1.77
N LEU A 17 -14.51 1.93 -0.87
CA LEU A 17 -15.70 1.16 -0.55
C LEU A 17 -16.61 0.98 -1.77
N ASP A 18 -16.72 2.00 -2.64
CA ASP A 18 -17.51 1.94 -3.86
C ASP A 18 -16.85 1.06 -4.94
N VAL A 19 -15.54 1.18 -5.12
CA VAL A 19 -14.79 0.47 -6.20
C VAL A 19 -14.40 -0.96 -5.80
N SER A 20 -13.98 -1.17 -4.55
CA SER A 20 -13.60 -2.47 -4.01
C SER A 20 -14.05 -2.59 -2.55
N PRO A 21 -15.32 -2.99 -2.31
CA PRO A 21 -15.89 -3.08 -0.97
C PRO A 21 -15.04 -3.91 0.00
N LEU A 22 -14.39 -4.97 -0.48
CA LEU A 22 -13.50 -5.79 0.36
C LEU A 22 -12.33 -4.96 0.91
N TYR A 23 -11.59 -4.25 0.05
CA TYR A 23 -10.43 -3.46 0.46
C TYR A 23 -10.86 -2.28 1.33
N GLY A 24 -11.95 -1.62 0.96
CA GLY A 24 -12.53 -0.52 1.72
C GLY A 24 -12.92 -0.95 3.13
N ASN A 25 -13.56 -2.11 3.30
CA ASN A 25 -13.91 -2.65 4.61
C ASN A 25 -12.68 -2.98 5.45
N ILE A 26 -11.61 -3.51 4.85
CA ILE A 26 -10.37 -3.80 5.59
C ILE A 26 -9.78 -2.50 6.16
N VAL A 27 -9.54 -1.49 5.31
CA VAL A 27 -8.92 -0.23 5.78
C VAL A 27 -9.80 0.55 6.73
N MET A 28 -11.12 0.50 6.57
CA MET A 28 -12.08 1.15 7.47
C MET A 28 -11.99 0.59 8.91
N ASN A 29 -11.61 -0.68 9.06
CA ASN A 29 -11.46 -1.34 10.36
C ASN A 29 -10.04 -1.23 10.94
N LEU A 30 -9.10 -0.61 10.23
CA LEU A 30 -7.76 -0.33 10.78
C LEU A 30 -7.81 0.87 11.72
N VAL A 31 -7.12 0.76 12.86
CA VAL A 31 -6.93 1.90 13.76
C VAL A 31 -5.98 2.88 13.08
N ARG A 32 -6.42 4.14 12.95
CA ARG A 32 -5.61 5.19 12.31
C ARG A 32 -4.71 5.88 13.34
N GLU A 33 -3.44 6.03 12.99
CA GLU A 33 -2.47 6.78 13.79
C GLU A 33 -1.77 7.82 12.92
N VAL A 34 -1.88 9.08 13.32
CA VAL A 34 -1.21 10.18 12.62
C VAL A 34 0.24 10.23 13.09
N ASN A 35 1.18 9.99 12.17
CA ASN A 35 2.62 10.04 12.44
C ASN A 35 3.35 10.87 11.38
N PRO A 36 3.64 12.15 11.64
CA PRO A 36 4.38 13.02 10.72
C PRO A 36 5.82 12.59 10.42
N GLN A 37 6.37 11.64 11.20
CA GLN A 37 7.73 11.12 11.04
C GLN A 37 7.78 9.79 10.27
N ALA A 38 6.64 9.23 9.88
CA ALA A 38 6.62 8.00 9.08
C ALA A 38 7.25 8.24 7.69
N ALA A 39 8.01 7.27 7.18
CA ALA A 39 8.75 7.43 5.91
C ALA A 39 7.85 7.48 4.66
N ASN A 40 6.63 6.96 4.77
CA ASN A 40 5.64 6.87 3.69
C ASN A 40 4.35 7.61 4.05
N PRO A 41 3.58 8.08 3.04
CA PRO A 41 2.26 8.70 3.25
C PRO A 41 1.31 7.83 4.06
N LEU A 42 1.28 6.54 3.71
CA LEU A 42 0.54 5.48 4.38
C LEU A 42 1.51 4.34 4.64
N ALA A 43 1.29 3.63 5.75
CA ALA A 43 2.01 2.40 6.06
C ALA A 43 1.22 1.57 7.08
N LEU A 44 1.45 0.26 7.09
CA LEU A 44 0.99 -0.62 8.16
C LEU A 44 1.97 -0.66 9.33
N LYS A 45 1.43 -0.67 10.55
CA LYS A 45 2.16 -0.99 11.77
C LYS A 45 1.42 -2.09 12.54
N TRP A 46 2.14 -3.11 12.98
CA TRP A 46 1.62 -4.10 13.91
C TRP A 46 1.96 -3.71 15.34
N GLN A 47 0.96 -3.53 16.20
CA GLN A 47 1.17 -3.21 17.61
C GLN A 47 0.06 -3.82 18.45
N GLY A 48 0.42 -4.50 19.54
CA GLY A 48 -0.57 -5.04 20.49
C GLY A 48 -1.62 -5.96 19.85
N HIS A 49 -1.20 -6.83 18.91
CA HIS A 49 -2.07 -7.73 18.15
C HIS A 49 -3.08 -7.06 17.20
N HIS A 50 -2.87 -5.79 16.86
CA HIS A 50 -3.72 -5.06 15.93
C HIS A 50 -2.90 -4.41 14.82
N TRP A 51 -3.50 -4.32 13.64
CA TRP A 51 -2.99 -3.51 12.53
C TRP A 51 -3.41 -2.06 12.69
N TYR A 52 -2.45 -1.17 12.52
CA TYR A 52 -2.63 0.26 12.46
C TYR A 52 -2.32 0.76 11.06
N LEU A 53 -3.14 1.68 10.57
CA LEU A 53 -2.82 2.51 9.43
C LEU A 53 -2.10 3.76 9.93
N LEU A 54 -0.79 3.82 9.70
CA LEU A 54 -0.01 5.04 9.92
C LEU A 54 -0.31 6.02 8.79
N VAL A 55 -0.54 7.28 9.14
CA VAL A 55 -0.77 8.36 8.18
C VAL A 55 0.28 9.43 8.42
N ASN A 56 1.13 9.70 7.42
CA ASN A 56 1.98 10.87 7.41
C ASN A 56 1.24 12.03 6.69
N PRO A 57 0.70 13.01 7.43
CA PRO A 57 -0.09 14.10 6.85
C PRO A 57 0.71 15.01 5.92
N ASN A 58 2.04 15.10 6.09
CA ASN A 58 2.89 15.95 5.26
C ASN A 58 3.17 15.29 3.92
N LEU A 59 3.42 13.97 3.93
CA LEU A 59 3.68 13.22 2.70
C LEU A 59 2.37 12.89 1.96
N LEU A 60 1.25 12.78 2.65
CA LEU A 60 -0.05 12.50 2.05
C LEU A 60 -0.45 13.57 1.03
N THR A 61 -0.51 14.84 1.43
CA THR A 61 -0.85 15.96 0.53
C THR A 61 0.25 16.30 -0.46
N ALA A 62 1.51 15.99 -0.13
CA ALA A 62 2.63 16.20 -1.05
C ALA A 62 2.68 15.16 -2.18
N ARG A 63 2.27 13.91 -1.92
CA ARG A 63 2.33 12.81 -2.91
C ARG A 63 1.01 12.53 -3.61
N PHE A 64 -0.13 12.79 -2.96
CA PHE A 64 -1.44 12.48 -3.52
C PHE A 64 -2.24 13.74 -3.78
N THR A 65 -2.70 13.89 -5.01
CA THR A 65 -3.46 15.05 -5.49
C THR A 65 -4.95 14.77 -5.66
N SER A 66 -5.39 13.51 -5.47
CA SER A 66 -6.79 13.11 -5.58
C SER A 66 -7.18 12.00 -4.61
N HIS A 67 -8.49 11.90 -4.32
CA HIS A 67 -9.04 10.80 -3.52
C HIS A 67 -8.85 9.41 -4.17
N ASN A 68 -8.69 9.33 -5.50
CA ASN A 68 -8.47 8.07 -6.20
C ASN A 68 -7.06 7.56 -5.94
N GLN A 69 -6.05 8.44 -5.93
CA GLN A 69 -4.69 8.08 -5.55
C GLN A 69 -4.60 7.62 -4.09
N VAL A 70 -5.34 8.29 -3.19
CA VAL A 70 -5.45 7.84 -1.80
C VAL A 70 -6.16 6.50 -1.70
N ALA A 71 -7.25 6.29 -2.44
CA ALA A 71 -7.95 5.01 -2.50
C ALA A 71 -7.05 3.88 -3.02
N ALA A 72 -6.23 4.15 -4.05
CA ALA A 72 -5.25 3.20 -4.57
C ALA A 72 -4.17 2.86 -3.53
N ALA A 73 -3.66 3.87 -2.81
CA ALA A 73 -2.70 3.66 -1.74
C ALA A 73 -3.31 2.86 -0.57
N LEU A 74 -4.56 3.13 -0.21
CA LEU A 74 -5.30 2.35 0.78
C LEU A 74 -5.55 0.90 0.33
N ALA A 75 -5.86 0.68 -0.96
CA ALA A 75 -5.99 -0.65 -1.53
C ALA A 75 -4.67 -1.44 -1.44
N HIS A 76 -3.54 -0.77 -1.70
CA HIS A 76 -2.21 -1.34 -1.52
C HIS A 76 -1.98 -1.82 -0.08
N GLU A 77 -2.27 -0.98 0.93
CA GLU A 77 -2.16 -1.40 2.35
C GLU A 77 -3.11 -2.56 2.68
N ALA A 78 -4.36 -2.54 2.19
CA ALA A 78 -5.31 -3.63 2.39
C ALA A 78 -4.78 -4.96 1.84
N LEU A 79 -4.13 -4.93 0.68
CA LEU A 79 -3.53 -6.11 0.07
C LEU A 79 -2.38 -6.67 0.92
N HIS A 80 -1.52 -5.83 1.50
CA HIS A 80 -0.50 -6.31 2.42
C HIS A 80 -1.09 -6.99 3.67
N VAL A 81 -2.27 -6.56 4.14
CA VAL A 81 -3.01 -7.26 5.21
C VAL A 81 -3.52 -8.61 4.71
N ILE A 82 -4.19 -8.67 3.55
CA ILE A 82 -4.75 -9.90 2.97
C ILE A 82 -3.67 -10.96 2.76
N TRP A 83 -2.55 -10.57 2.16
CA TRP A 83 -1.43 -11.45 1.86
C TRP A 83 -0.52 -11.71 3.05
N GLN A 84 -0.81 -11.08 4.20
CA GLN A 84 -0.07 -11.22 5.45
C GLN A 84 1.43 -10.90 5.32
N HIS A 85 1.81 -10.08 4.34
CA HIS A 85 3.21 -9.85 3.98
C HIS A 85 4.08 -9.37 5.16
N PRO A 86 3.66 -8.40 5.99
CA PRO A 86 4.55 -7.94 7.05
C PRO A 86 4.74 -8.98 8.16
N THR A 87 3.78 -9.88 8.39
CA THR A 87 3.96 -11.01 9.31
C THR A 87 4.70 -12.18 8.69
N ARG A 88 4.41 -12.49 7.41
CA ARG A 88 4.98 -13.61 6.67
C ARG A 88 6.49 -13.46 6.51
N TYR A 89 6.95 -12.25 6.25
CA TYR A 89 8.36 -11.92 6.00
C TYR A 89 9.03 -11.14 7.15
N ALA A 90 8.45 -11.16 8.35
CA ALA A 90 8.92 -10.35 9.49
C ALA A 90 10.42 -10.55 9.79
N LYS A 91 10.91 -11.79 9.68
CA LYS A 91 12.33 -12.13 9.90
C LYS A 91 13.21 -11.81 8.69
N GLU A 92 12.75 -12.18 7.50
CA GLU A 92 13.53 -12.04 6.26
C GLU A 92 13.77 -10.57 5.90
N ARG A 93 12.81 -9.69 6.22
CA ARG A 93 12.90 -8.25 5.96
C ARG A 93 14.10 -7.59 6.67
N GLU A 94 14.60 -8.16 7.77
CA GLU A 94 15.77 -7.63 8.49
C GLU A 94 17.08 -7.73 7.70
N HIS A 95 17.18 -8.70 6.78
CA HIS A 95 18.43 -8.98 6.06
C HIS A 95 18.25 -9.12 4.54
N ASN A 96 17.03 -9.03 4.01
CA ASN A 96 16.74 -9.11 2.57
C ASN A 96 15.93 -7.89 2.11
N GLN A 97 16.60 -6.97 1.44
CA GLN A 97 15.97 -5.76 0.89
C GLN A 97 14.96 -6.04 -0.24
N MET A 98 15.00 -7.24 -0.85
CA MET A 98 14.04 -7.61 -1.89
C MET A 98 12.65 -7.93 -1.35
N VAL A 99 12.49 -8.11 -0.05
CA VAL A 99 11.17 -8.36 0.57
C VAL A 99 10.22 -7.20 0.25
N ASP A 100 10.65 -5.96 0.40
CA ASP A 100 9.78 -4.79 0.16
C ASP A 100 9.40 -4.72 -1.33
N ILE A 101 10.38 -4.82 -2.22
CA ILE A 101 10.16 -4.75 -3.67
C ILE A 101 9.27 -5.90 -4.16
N GLY A 102 9.55 -7.13 -3.74
CA GLY A 102 8.83 -8.31 -4.19
C GLY A 102 7.41 -8.37 -3.64
N THR A 103 7.18 -7.93 -2.40
CA THR A 103 5.84 -7.85 -1.84
C THR A 103 5.00 -6.75 -2.48
N ASP A 104 5.58 -5.57 -2.74
CA ASP A 104 4.92 -4.48 -3.45
C ASP A 104 4.57 -4.89 -4.89
N LEU A 105 5.52 -5.52 -5.60
CA LEU A 105 5.31 -6.01 -6.96
C LEU A 105 4.17 -7.04 -7.01
N ALA A 106 4.08 -7.93 -6.02
CA ALA A 106 3.00 -8.91 -5.93
C ALA A 106 1.65 -8.23 -5.74
N VAL A 107 1.51 -7.30 -4.78
CA VAL A 107 0.21 -6.68 -4.50
C VAL A 107 -0.22 -5.67 -5.55
N ASN A 108 0.71 -4.93 -6.16
CA ASN A 108 0.38 -3.86 -7.11
C ASN A 108 -0.35 -4.38 -8.36
N GLN A 109 -0.21 -5.67 -8.68
CA GLN A 109 -0.95 -6.33 -9.77
C GLN A 109 -2.45 -6.47 -9.51
N TYR A 110 -2.88 -6.38 -8.25
CA TYR A 110 -4.27 -6.54 -7.81
C TYR A 110 -4.95 -5.21 -7.43
N LEU A 111 -4.29 -4.08 -7.71
CA LEU A 111 -4.89 -2.76 -7.50
C LEU A 111 -6.09 -2.55 -8.43
N PRO A 112 -7.20 -1.95 -7.96
CA PRO A 112 -8.35 -1.68 -8.81
C PRO A 112 -7.99 -0.70 -9.93
N ARG A 113 -8.13 -1.12 -11.18
CA ARG A 113 -7.74 -0.33 -12.36
C ARG A 113 -8.51 0.99 -12.48
N ASP A 114 -9.75 1.03 -12.00
CA ASP A 114 -10.62 2.20 -12.05
C ASP A 114 -10.14 3.36 -11.17
N LEU A 115 -9.22 3.09 -10.23
CA LEU A 115 -8.59 4.13 -9.39
C LEU A 115 -7.40 4.82 -10.09
N GLY A 116 -6.98 4.33 -11.25
CA GLY A 116 -5.79 4.81 -11.97
C GLY A 116 -4.49 4.31 -11.35
N GLU A 117 -3.39 5.00 -11.64
CA GLU A 117 -2.06 4.64 -11.18
C GLU A 117 -1.81 5.12 -9.74
N LEU A 118 -1.18 4.26 -8.93
CA LEU A 118 -0.64 4.63 -7.62
C LEU A 118 0.72 5.33 -7.83
N PRO A 119 0.86 6.62 -7.46
CA PRO A 119 2.11 7.34 -7.69
C PRO A 119 3.31 6.69 -6.98
N GLY A 120 4.37 6.41 -7.74
CA GLY A 120 5.59 5.79 -7.22
C GLY A 120 5.50 4.30 -6.96
N ALA A 121 4.42 3.63 -7.38
CA ALA A 121 4.28 2.19 -7.25
C ALA A 121 5.31 1.44 -8.12
N ILE A 122 5.96 0.43 -7.53
CA ILE A 122 6.82 -0.48 -8.29
C ILE A 122 5.94 -1.35 -9.19
N SER A 123 6.19 -1.28 -10.50
CA SER A 123 5.46 -2.06 -11.51
C SER A 123 6.40 -2.99 -12.28
N PHE A 124 5.83 -3.98 -12.99
CA PHE A 124 6.59 -4.82 -13.92
C PHE A 124 7.27 -4.01 -15.01
N GLN A 125 6.64 -2.93 -15.46
CA GLN A 125 7.24 -2.02 -16.42
C GLN A 125 8.50 -1.39 -15.83
N THR A 126 8.42 -0.89 -14.60
CA THR A 126 9.58 -0.32 -13.88
C THR A 126 10.72 -1.33 -13.76
N ILE A 127 10.42 -2.58 -13.40
CA ILE A 127 11.46 -3.62 -13.26
C ILE A 127 12.04 -4.03 -14.62
N ASN A 128 11.21 -4.23 -15.63
CA ASN A 128 11.68 -4.64 -16.96
C ASN A 128 12.54 -3.55 -17.62
N GLU A 129 12.16 -2.28 -17.45
CA GLU A 129 12.93 -1.14 -17.96
C GLU A 129 14.31 -1.03 -17.27
N LEU A 130 14.38 -1.26 -15.96
CA LEU A 130 15.62 -1.10 -15.18
C LEU A 130 16.56 -2.31 -15.28
N TYR A 131 16.00 -3.52 -15.31
CA TYR A 131 16.77 -4.76 -15.15
C TYR A 131 16.71 -5.68 -16.36
N HIS A 132 15.84 -5.42 -17.34
CA HIS A 132 15.63 -6.27 -18.52
C HIS A 132 15.26 -7.73 -18.18
N ILE A 133 14.55 -7.91 -17.06
CA ILE A 133 14.08 -9.22 -16.58
C ILE A 133 12.59 -9.36 -16.90
N ASN A 134 12.23 -10.48 -17.54
CA ASN A 134 10.83 -10.85 -17.73
C ASN A 134 10.35 -11.71 -16.55
N LEU A 135 9.71 -11.08 -15.57
CA LEU A 135 9.17 -11.77 -14.40
C LEU A 135 7.77 -12.35 -14.68
N PRO A 136 7.43 -13.53 -14.13
CA PRO A 136 6.09 -14.08 -14.27
C PRO A 136 5.04 -13.20 -13.55
N HIS A 137 3.91 -12.96 -14.21
CA HIS A 137 2.82 -12.17 -13.64
C HIS A 137 1.97 -12.98 -12.65
N ASN A 138 1.31 -12.26 -11.74
CA ASN A 138 0.35 -12.74 -10.74
C ASN A 138 0.87 -13.90 -9.87
N GLN A 139 2.16 -13.90 -9.58
CA GLN A 139 2.78 -14.87 -8.68
C GLN A 139 2.74 -14.39 -7.24
N ASP A 140 2.96 -15.35 -6.35
CA ASP A 140 3.24 -15.07 -4.95
C ASP A 140 4.53 -14.25 -4.80
N SER A 141 4.58 -13.39 -3.78
CA SER A 141 5.75 -12.56 -3.50
C SER A 141 7.04 -13.37 -3.32
N SER A 142 6.97 -14.63 -2.89
CA SER A 142 8.16 -15.48 -2.76
C SER A 142 8.89 -15.68 -4.10
N THR A 143 8.18 -15.65 -5.23
CA THR A 143 8.77 -15.77 -6.57
C THR A 143 9.58 -14.53 -6.96
N TYR A 144 9.28 -13.38 -6.36
CA TYR A 144 9.96 -12.12 -6.65
C TYR A 144 11.08 -11.78 -5.65
N ILE A 145 11.16 -12.51 -4.54
CA ILE A 145 12.13 -12.31 -3.46
C ILE A 145 13.34 -13.24 -3.59
N SER A 146 13.15 -14.41 -4.22
CA SER A 146 14.11 -15.52 -4.36
C SER A 146 15.26 -15.24 -5.32
#